data_AF-A0A2H6FZY2-F1
#
_entry.id   AF-A0A2H6FZY2-F1
#
_cell.length_a   1.000
_cell.length_b   1.000
_cell.length_c   1.000
_cell.angle_alpha   90.00
_cell.angle_beta   90.00
_cell.angle_gamma   90.00
#
_symmetry.space_group_name_H-M   'P 1'
#
loop_
_entity.id
_entity.type
_entity.pdbx_description
1 polymer ?
#
loop_
_entity_poly.entity_id
_entity_poly.type
_entity_poly.pdbx_seq_one_letter_code
_entity_poly.pdbx_strand_id
1 'polypeptide(L)'
;MHHLKLTLVLTMFLFAGSTFAQAGGALNPLPATPTEPSNLAEAAGRYIGAIEQLHVLKSTRCGYALKREIPSYEKVVELEIQPAFPQQQRNEVAKALLGMKQDITRQGQNVFDSFYQYYTKIEKQDNNTACGFITGAFITLRKLSAEAFNRQISKRGQK
;
A
#
# COMPACT_ATOMS: atom_id res chain seq x y z
N MET A 1 -19.54 -20.02 -32.20
CA MET A 1 -18.35 -20.19 -31.34
C MET A 1 -17.60 -18.87 -31.30
N HIS A 2 -17.08 -18.52 -30.12
CA HIS A 2 -16.13 -17.42 -29.84
C HIS A 2 -16.63 -15.98 -29.96
N HIS A 3 -17.27 -15.44 -28.92
CA HIS A 3 -17.08 -14.03 -28.46
C HIS A 3 -17.58 -13.85 -27.01
N LEU A 4 -17.25 -14.79 -26.12
CA LEU A 4 -17.59 -14.70 -24.70
C LEU A 4 -16.39 -15.20 -23.90
N LYS A 5 -15.44 -14.30 -23.59
CA LYS A 5 -14.33 -14.43 -22.61
C LYS A 5 -13.25 -13.36 -22.86
N LEU A 6 -13.58 -12.07 -22.76
CA LEU A 6 -12.55 -11.04 -22.59
C LEU A 6 -13.08 -9.70 -22.02
N THR A 7 -14.08 -9.75 -21.13
CA THR A 7 -14.69 -8.53 -20.57
C THR A 7 -14.93 -8.64 -19.08
N LEU A 8 -14.01 -9.27 -18.34
CA LEU A 8 -14.23 -9.53 -16.90
C LEU A 8 -12.94 -9.62 -16.09
N VAL A 9 -12.00 -8.66 -16.26
CA VAL A 9 -10.88 -8.47 -15.31
C VAL A 9 -10.49 -6.99 -15.11
N LEU A 10 -11.26 -6.01 -15.63
CA LEU A 10 -10.85 -4.60 -15.58
C LEU A 10 -11.76 -3.69 -14.73
N THR A 11 -12.36 -4.22 -13.67
CA THR A 11 -13.21 -3.44 -12.76
C THR A 11 -13.11 -3.96 -11.34
N MET A 12 -11.96 -3.73 -10.69
CA MET A 12 -11.84 -3.90 -9.23
C MET A 12 -10.66 -3.11 -8.62
N PHE A 13 -10.53 -1.83 -8.98
CA PHE A 13 -9.78 -0.86 -8.18
C PHE A 13 -10.57 0.46 -8.10
N LEU A 14 -11.72 0.39 -7.44
CA LEU A 14 -12.47 1.53 -6.93
C LEU A 14 -12.85 1.21 -5.48
N PHE A 15 -11.94 1.45 -4.54
CA PHE A 15 -12.27 1.59 -3.13
C PHE A 15 -11.64 2.87 -2.59
N ALA A 16 -12.38 3.97 -2.70
CA ALA A 16 -12.42 5.07 -1.74
C ALA A 16 -13.46 6.10 -2.20
N GLY A 17 -14.74 5.78 -2.04
CA GLY A 17 -15.79 6.74 -2.39
C GLY A 17 -17.20 6.20 -2.18
N SER A 18 -17.52 5.63 -1.01
CA SER A 18 -18.89 5.35 -0.55
C SER A 18 -18.88 4.81 0.89
N THR A 19 -18.83 5.69 1.90
CA THR A 19 -19.41 5.48 3.25
C THR A 19 -19.17 6.70 4.15
N PHE A 20 -19.85 7.81 3.87
CA PHE A 20 -20.04 8.88 4.85
C PHE A 20 -21.51 9.30 4.87
N ALA A 21 -22.36 8.43 5.41
CA ALA A 21 -23.66 8.83 5.91
C ALA A 21 -24.06 7.88 7.05
N GLN A 22 -24.26 8.48 8.22
CA GLN A 22 -25.09 7.98 9.32
C GLN A 22 -24.50 6.99 10.35
N ALA A 23 -23.85 7.56 11.37
CA ALA A 23 -24.07 7.31 12.80
C ALA A 23 -23.20 8.38 13.53
N GLY A 24 -23.70 9.28 14.36
CA GLY A 24 -24.55 9.00 15.50
C GLY A 24 -23.71 8.66 16.74
N GLY A 25 -22.83 9.58 17.17
CA GLY A 25 -22.20 9.56 18.51
C GLY A 25 -21.13 8.49 18.79
N ALA A 26 -20.17 8.89 19.63
CA ALA A 26 -19.19 8.07 20.35
C ALA A 26 -17.96 7.54 19.59
N LEU A 27 -16.80 8.04 20.06
CA LEU A 27 -15.46 7.44 20.04
C LEU A 27 -14.88 7.10 18.67
N ASN A 28 -13.97 7.96 18.19
CA ASN A 28 -13.01 7.66 17.12
C ASN A 28 -12.41 6.25 17.27
N PRO A 29 -12.74 5.30 16.38
CA PRO A 29 -11.83 4.21 16.11
C PRO A 29 -11.00 4.66 14.91
N LEU A 30 -9.72 4.95 15.14
CA LEU A 30 -8.73 4.84 14.08
C LEU A 30 -9.02 3.53 13.34
N PRO A 31 -9.11 3.53 11.99
CA PRO A 31 -9.64 2.40 11.26
C PRO A 31 -8.92 1.12 11.69
N ALA A 32 -9.74 0.14 12.05
CA ALA A 32 -9.36 -1.21 12.43
C ALA A 32 -8.34 -1.77 11.44
N THR A 33 -7.51 -2.67 11.94
CA THR A 33 -6.54 -3.52 11.24
C THR A 33 -6.85 -3.66 9.74
N PRO A 34 -5.90 -3.39 8.83
CA PRO A 34 -6.14 -3.54 7.40
C PRO A 34 -6.76 -4.91 7.13
N THR A 35 -7.93 -4.95 6.48
CA THR A 35 -8.62 -6.20 6.15
C THR A 35 -7.63 -7.16 5.51
N GLU A 36 -7.55 -8.40 5.99
CA GLU A 36 -6.65 -9.40 5.42
C GLU A 36 -6.83 -9.47 3.90
N PRO A 37 -5.74 -9.44 3.10
CA PRO A 37 -5.85 -9.53 1.66
C PRO A 37 -6.52 -10.85 1.28
N SER A 38 -7.43 -10.81 0.32
CA SER A 38 -8.19 -11.97 -0.14
C SER A 38 -7.32 -13.02 -0.85
N ASN A 39 -6.18 -12.59 -1.41
CA ASN A 39 -5.27 -13.43 -2.16
C ASN A 39 -3.82 -12.88 -2.17
N LEU A 40 -2.90 -13.68 -2.72
CA LEU A 40 -1.47 -13.34 -2.78
C LEU A 40 -1.18 -12.10 -3.65
N ALA A 41 -1.91 -11.89 -4.75
CA ALA A 41 -1.70 -10.75 -5.63
C ALA A 41 -2.10 -9.43 -4.95
N GLU A 42 -3.22 -9.43 -4.24
CA GLU A 42 -3.64 -8.30 -3.43
C GLU A 42 -2.62 -8.00 -2.31
N ALA A 43 -2.12 -9.04 -1.64
CA ALA A 43 -1.12 -8.89 -0.60
C ALA A 43 0.21 -8.33 -1.14
N ALA A 44 0.65 -8.82 -2.31
CA ALA A 44 1.82 -8.31 -3.02
C ALA A 44 1.67 -6.83 -3.41
N GLY A 45 0.51 -6.47 -3.97
CA GLY A 45 0.19 -5.09 -4.34
C GLY A 45 0.21 -4.14 -3.14
N ARG A 46 -0.38 -4.56 -2.01
CA ARG A 46 -0.33 -3.79 -0.76
C ARG A 46 1.11 -3.64 -0.23
N TYR A 47 1.89 -4.72 -0.27
CA TYR A 47 3.27 -4.69 0.21
C TYR A 47 4.13 -3.75 -0.62
N ILE A 48 4.12 -3.89 -1.95
CA ILE A 48 4.93 -3.03 -2.82
C ILE A 48 4.43 -1.58 -2.81
N GLY A 49 3.11 -1.38 -2.71
CA GLY A 49 2.52 -0.06 -2.51
C GLY A 49 3.07 0.60 -1.25
N ALA A 50 3.12 -0.11 -0.12
CA ALA A 50 3.66 0.42 1.12
C ALA A 50 5.18 0.74 1.04
N ILE A 51 5.95 0.00 0.24
CA ILE A 51 7.35 0.32 -0.05
C ILE A 51 7.45 1.63 -0.82
N GLU A 52 6.65 1.83 -1.86
CA GLU A 52 6.66 3.06 -2.66
C GLU A 52 6.21 4.27 -1.82
N GLN A 53 5.22 4.08 -0.95
CA GLN A 53 4.77 5.11 -0.01
C GLN A 53 5.92 5.59 0.90
N LEU A 54 6.81 4.70 1.34
CA LEU A 54 8.01 5.10 2.09
C LEU A 54 9.00 5.88 1.22
N HIS A 55 9.16 5.54 -0.06
CA HIS A 55 10.01 6.31 -0.98
C HIS A 55 9.45 7.72 -1.21
N VAL A 56 8.14 7.84 -1.39
CA VAL A 56 7.45 9.13 -1.46
C VAL A 56 7.68 9.92 -0.16
N LEU A 57 7.45 9.31 1.01
CA LEU A 57 7.71 9.99 2.28
C LEU A 57 9.16 10.50 2.35
N LYS A 58 10.13 9.69 1.92
CA LYS A 58 11.56 10.04 1.92
C LYS A 58 11.89 11.21 1.01
N SER A 59 11.17 11.40 -0.09
CA SER A 59 11.36 12.53 -1.02
C SER A 59 10.65 13.81 -0.57
N THR A 60 9.82 13.75 0.47
CA THR A 60 9.09 14.91 1.00
C THR A 60 9.87 15.63 2.10
N ARG A 61 9.30 16.74 2.59
CA ARG A 61 9.80 17.49 3.76
C ARG A 61 9.91 16.66 5.04
N CYS A 62 9.20 15.54 5.16
CA CYS A 62 9.29 14.65 6.31
C CYS A 62 10.36 13.56 6.15
N GLY A 63 11.10 13.53 5.04
CA GLY A 63 12.08 12.50 4.75
C GLY A 63 13.21 12.38 5.80
N TYR A 64 13.53 13.46 6.52
CA TYR A 64 14.52 13.43 7.60
C TYR A 64 14.13 12.49 8.75
N ALA A 65 12.84 12.22 8.96
CA ALA A 65 12.37 11.31 9.98
C ALA A 65 12.60 9.84 9.60
N LEU A 66 12.82 9.55 8.32
CA LEU A 66 13.05 8.21 7.79
C LEU A 66 14.54 7.96 7.53
N LYS A 67 15.24 7.57 8.60
CA LYS A 67 16.70 7.32 8.55
C LYS A 67 17.12 6.02 7.87
N ARG A 68 16.21 5.06 7.74
CA ARG A 68 16.53 3.74 7.18
C ARG A 68 16.62 3.81 5.65
N GLU A 69 17.48 2.97 5.10
CA GLU A 69 17.44 2.67 3.68
C GLU A 69 16.15 1.90 3.35
N ILE A 70 15.54 2.25 2.23
CA ILE A 70 14.35 1.60 1.72
C ILE A 70 14.80 0.87 0.46
N PRO A 71 14.57 -0.45 0.34
CA PRO A 71 14.88 -1.15 -0.89
C PRO A 71 14.08 -0.53 -2.05
N SER A 72 14.70 -0.41 -3.22
CA SER A 72 14.01 0.10 -4.42
C SER A 72 12.82 -0.78 -4.78
N TYR A 73 11.75 -0.17 -5.31
CA TYR A 73 10.56 -0.86 -5.79
C TYR A 73 10.88 -2.08 -6.66
N GLU A 74 11.78 -1.91 -7.63
CA GLU A 74 12.21 -2.94 -8.57
C GLU A 74 12.83 -4.15 -7.85
N LYS A 75 13.76 -3.91 -6.93
CA LYS A 75 14.39 -4.98 -6.12
C LYS A 75 13.38 -5.74 -5.29
N VAL A 76 12.40 -5.08 -4.68
CA VAL A 76 11.37 -5.78 -3.90
C VAL A 76 10.49 -6.64 -4.81
N VAL A 77 10.11 -6.12 -5.99
CA VAL A 77 9.37 -6.90 -6.98
C VAL A 77 10.16 -8.15 -7.40
N GLU A 78 11.43 -7.99 -7.75
CA GLU A 78 12.28 -9.07 -8.27
C GLU A 78 12.64 -10.11 -7.20
N LEU A 79 13.07 -9.66 -6.01
CA LEU A 79 13.67 -10.54 -5.01
C LEU A 79 12.68 -11.08 -3.99
N GLU A 80 11.60 -10.36 -3.71
CA GLU A 80 10.65 -10.73 -2.65
C GLU A 80 9.30 -11.19 -3.22
N ILE A 81 8.77 -10.48 -4.22
CA ILE A 81 7.41 -10.70 -4.69
C ILE A 81 7.35 -11.74 -5.80
N GLN A 82 8.09 -11.54 -6.89
CA GLN A 82 8.06 -12.40 -8.06
C GLN A 82 8.33 -13.88 -7.72
N PRO A 83 9.28 -14.26 -6.84
CA PRO A 83 9.55 -15.66 -6.53
C PRO A 83 8.38 -16.37 -5.82
N ALA A 84 7.52 -15.62 -5.12
CA ALA A 84 6.36 -16.14 -4.40
C ALA A 84 5.23 -16.65 -5.31
N PHE A 85 5.26 -16.31 -6.60
CA PHE A 85 4.28 -16.76 -7.59
C PHE A 85 4.78 -18.00 -8.37
N PRO A 86 3.85 -18.83 -8.88
CA PRO A 86 4.18 -19.94 -9.78
C PRO A 86 5.00 -19.45 -10.98
N GLN A 87 5.96 -20.26 -11.45
CA GLN A 87 6.90 -19.88 -12.51
C GLN A 87 6.23 -19.27 -13.75
N GLN A 88 5.08 -19.83 -14.15
CA GLN A 88 4.31 -19.36 -15.32
C GLN A 88 3.73 -17.94 -15.16
N GLN A 89 3.54 -17.46 -13.93
CA GLN A 89 2.90 -16.16 -13.63
C GLN A 89 3.92 -15.07 -13.24
N ARG A 90 5.17 -15.44 -12.97
CA ARG A 90 6.20 -14.53 -12.43
C ARG A 90 6.38 -13.27 -13.28
N ASN A 91 6.51 -13.44 -14.59
CA ASN A 91 6.76 -12.32 -15.51
C ASN A 91 5.54 -11.41 -15.65
N GLU A 92 4.33 -11.98 -15.67
CA GLU A 92 3.08 -11.22 -15.74
C GLU A 92 2.90 -10.36 -14.49
N VAL A 93 3.10 -10.94 -13.31
CA VAL A 93 3.03 -10.23 -12.03
C VAL A 93 4.08 -9.12 -11.97
N ALA A 94 5.34 -9.41 -12.29
CA ALA A 94 6.39 -8.40 -12.29
C ALA A 94 6.05 -7.23 -13.23
N LYS A 95 5.61 -7.52 -14.45
CA LYS A 95 5.20 -6.50 -15.42
C LYS A 95 4.03 -5.65 -14.91
N ALA A 96 3.01 -6.28 -14.34
CA ALA A 96 1.85 -5.57 -13.79
C ALA A 96 2.25 -4.64 -12.64
N LEU A 97 3.04 -5.14 -11.68
CA LEU A 97 3.47 -4.35 -10.53
C LEU A 97 4.38 -3.18 -10.93
N LEU A 98 5.33 -3.41 -11.84
CA LEU A 98 6.21 -2.35 -12.33
C LEU A 98 5.44 -1.29 -13.13
N GLY A 99 4.44 -1.71 -13.91
CA GLY A 99 3.58 -0.80 -14.66
C GLY A 99 2.77 0.15 -13.78
N MET A 100 2.44 -0.26 -12.54
CA MET A 100 1.68 0.56 -11.59
C MET A 100 2.53 1.56 -10.80
N LYS A 101 3.87 1.50 -10.87
CA LYS A 101 4.76 2.28 -10.00
C LYS A 101 4.44 3.77 -10.02
N GLN A 102 4.35 4.37 -11.21
CA GLN A 102 4.08 5.81 -11.35
C GLN A 102 2.74 6.23 -10.74
N ASP A 103 1.70 5.42 -10.92
CA ASP A 103 0.38 5.69 -10.35
C ASP A 103 0.41 5.61 -8.82
N ILE A 104 1.13 4.64 -8.26
CA ILE A 104 1.33 4.49 -6.82
C ILE A 104 2.13 5.69 -6.26
N THR A 105 3.20 6.11 -6.93
CA THR A 105 3.98 7.29 -6.53
C THR A 105 3.10 8.54 -6.48
N ARG A 106 2.29 8.78 -7.52
CA ARG A 106 1.37 9.93 -7.58
C ARG A 106 0.32 9.86 -6.46
N GLN A 107 -0.29 8.70 -6.26
CA GLN A 107 -1.26 8.52 -5.17
C GLN A 107 -0.62 8.71 -3.80
N GLY A 108 0.61 8.23 -3.61
CA GLY A 108 1.35 8.43 -2.36
C GLY A 108 1.64 9.88 -2.06
N GLN A 109 1.96 10.69 -3.07
CA GLN A 109 2.16 12.12 -2.89
C GLN A 109 0.87 12.78 -2.37
N ASN A 110 -0.27 12.45 -2.97
CA ASN A 110 -1.58 12.98 -2.54
C ASN A 110 -1.94 12.55 -1.11
N VAL A 111 -1.65 11.30 -0.74
CA VAL A 111 -1.87 10.78 0.62
C VAL A 111 -0.98 11.50 1.62
N PHE A 112 0.30 11.66 1.31
CA PHE A 112 1.23 12.42 2.15
C PHE A 112 0.74 13.85 2.37
N ASP A 113 0.39 14.56 1.29
CA ASP A 113 -0.04 15.96 1.37
C ASP A 113 -1.33 16.09 2.20
N SER A 114 -2.26 15.14 2.04
CA SER A 114 -3.50 15.10 2.82
C SER A 114 -3.22 14.89 4.31
N PHE A 115 -2.38 13.92 4.67
CA PHE A 115 -2.04 13.64 6.06
C PHE A 115 -1.23 14.79 6.69
N TYR A 116 -0.29 15.35 5.95
CA TYR A 116 0.50 16.48 6.43
C TYR A 116 -0.38 17.70 6.68
N GLN A 117 -1.31 18.02 5.76
CA GLN A 117 -2.27 19.08 5.99
C GLN A 117 -3.22 18.79 7.15
N TYR A 118 -3.69 17.55 7.28
CA TYR A 118 -4.53 17.14 8.40
C TYR A 118 -3.83 17.40 9.74
N TYR A 119 -2.62 16.86 9.93
CA TYR A 119 -1.92 17.01 11.20
C TYR A 119 -1.48 18.45 11.50
N THR A 120 -1.05 19.20 10.48
CA THR A 120 -0.55 20.57 10.70
C THR A 120 -1.65 21.63 10.77
N LYS A 121 -2.72 21.52 9.99
CA LYS A 121 -3.78 22.53 9.91
C LYS A 121 -4.99 22.21 10.76
N ILE A 122 -5.38 20.94 10.84
CA ILE A 122 -6.59 20.50 11.56
C ILE A 122 -6.22 20.16 13.00
N GLU A 123 -5.27 19.26 13.21
CA GLU A 123 -4.80 18.87 14.56
C GLU A 123 -3.81 19.87 15.17
N LYS A 124 -3.38 20.89 14.40
CA LYS A 124 -2.46 21.95 14.83
C LYS A 124 -1.15 21.43 15.45
N GLN A 125 -0.70 20.26 15.02
CA GLN A 125 0.60 19.71 15.43
C GLN A 125 1.72 20.52 14.79
N ASP A 126 2.83 20.67 15.51
CA ASP A 126 4.05 21.22 14.90
C ASP A 126 4.59 20.28 13.82
N ASN A 127 5.42 20.82 12.93
CA ASN A 127 5.94 20.08 11.78
C ASN A 127 6.67 18.79 12.18
N ASN A 128 7.41 18.79 13.29
CA ASN A 128 8.17 17.61 13.71
C ASN A 128 7.24 16.52 14.21
N THR A 129 6.26 16.90 15.03
CA THR A 129 5.26 15.96 15.54
C THR A 129 4.42 15.37 14.40
N ALA A 130 3.95 16.21 13.47
CA ALA A 130 3.24 15.74 12.28
C ALA A 130 4.07 14.77 11.42
N CYS A 131 5.33 15.11 11.13
CA CYS A 131 6.22 14.22 10.38
C CYS A 131 6.50 12.92 11.14
N GLY A 132 6.61 12.95 12.47
CA GLY A 132 6.75 11.77 13.32
C GLY A 132 5.55 10.82 13.20
N PHE A 133 4.32 11.35 13.29
CA PHE A 133 3.11 10.54 13.12
C PHE A 133 2.99 9.91 11.74
N ILE A 134 3.19 10.69 10.68
CA ILE A 134 3.11 10.21 9.30
C ILE A 134 4.17 9.13 9.05
N THR A 135 5.40 9.37 9.51
CA THR A 135 6.49 8.39 9.38
C THR A 135 6.16 7.10 10.12
N GLY A 136 5.66 7.19 11.36
CA GLY A 136 5.22 6.03 12.12
C GLY A 136 4.11 5.24 11.42
N ALA A 137 3.13 5.93 10.84
CA ALA A 137 2.04 5.31 10.09
C ALA A 137 2.55 4.56 8.86
N PHE A 138 3.43 5.16 8.06
CA PHE A 138 3.97 4.54 6.84
C PHE A 138 4.89 3.35 7.16
N ILE A 139 5.71 3.44 8.20
CA ILE A 139 6.52 2.31 8.69
C ILE A 139 5.62 1.15 9.12
N THR A 140 4.56 1.47 9.87
CA THR A 140 3.59 0.47 10.35
C THR A 140 2.86 -0.18 9.17
N LEU A 141 2.40 0.61 8.20
CA LEU A 141 1.77 0.12 6.97
C LEU A 141 2.68 -0.86 6.21
N ARG A 142 3.96 -0.52 6.05
CA ARG A 142 4.93 -1.41 5.41
C ARG A 142 5.12 -2.71 6.19
N LYS A 143 5.22 -2.65 7.52
CA LYS A 143 5.35 -3.84 8.36
C LYS A 143 4.12 -4.75 8.24
N LEU A 144 2.93 -4.20 8.41
CA LEU A 144 1.68 -4.96 8.34
C LEU A 144 1.45 -5.56 6.95
N SER A 145 1.79 -4.83 5.89
CA SER A 145 1.65 -5.33 4.51
C SER A 145 2.63 -6.45 4.20
N ALA A 146 3.87 -6.36 4.69
CA ALA A 146 4.86 -7.44 4.56
C ALA A 146 4.41 -8.70 5.31
N GLU A 147 3.90 -8.54 6.53
CA GLU A 147 3.36 -9.67 7.32
C GLU A 147 2.15 -10.32 6.63
N ALA A 148 1.24 -9.52 6.07
CA ALA A 148 0.09 -10.03 5.33
C ALA A 148 0.51 -10.78 4.06
N PHE A 149 1.51 -10.27 3.33
CA PHE A 149 2.11 -10.94 2.19
C PHE A 149 2.71 -12.30 2.58
N ASN A 150 3.53 -12.33 3.63
CA ASN A 150 4.14 -13.56 4.13
C ASN A 150 3.09 -14.59 4.58
N ARG A 151 2.00 -14.16 5.24
CA ARG A 151 0.88 -15.05 5.59
C ARG A 151 0.25 -15.70 4.36
N GLN A 152 0.07 -14.96 3.27
CA GLN A 152 -0.48 -15.49 2.02
C GLN A 152 0.47 -16.48 1.34
N ILE A 153 1.79 -16.27 1.44
CA ILE A 153 2.79 -17.25 0.98
C ILE A 153 2.66 -18.54 1.79
N SER A 154 2.67 -18.46 3.12
CA SER A 154 2.62 -19.63 4.00
C SER A 154 1.36 -20.48 3.78
N LYS A 155 0.19 -19.85 3.58
CA LYS A 155 -1.07 -20.54 3.31
C LYS A 155 -1.04 -21.37 2.01
N ARG A 156 -0.20 -21.01 1.04
CA ARG A 156 -0.06 -21.76 -0.22
C ARG A 156 0.88 -22.95 -0.12
N GLY A 157 1.89 -22.89 0.75
CA GLY A 157 2.80 -24.01 0.99
C GLY A 157 2.19 -25.16 1.80
N GLN A 158 0.98 -24.97 2.35
CA GLN A 158 0.23 -25.98 3.11
C GLN A 158 -0.86 -26.68 2.30
N LYS A 159 -1.03 -26.36 1.01
CA LYS A 159 -2.01 -26.95 0.10
C LYS A 159 -1.31 -27.78 -0.97
#